data_AF-A0A353GRZ5-F1
#
_entry.id   AF-A0A353GRZ5-F1
#
_cell.length_a   1.000
_cell.length_b   1.000
_cell.length_c   1.000
_cell.angle_alpha   90.00
_cell.angle_beta   90.00
_cell.angle_gamma   90.00
#
_symmetry.space_group_name_H-M   'P 1'
#
loop_
_entity.id
_entity.type
_entity.pdbx_description
1 polymer ?
#
loop_
_entity_poly.entity_id
_entity_poly.type
_entity_poly.pdbx_seq_one_letter_code
_entity_poly.pdbx_strand_id
1 'polypeptide(L)'
;GKVKMVSFDTDKGTLDLIKGGVVSASIAQGTWNMGYWSQMFLYNTTHNLVKPVAGWKSKGINPLPGIVDTGTNAVTKANVDAFYTK
;
A
#
# COMPACT_ATOMS: atom_id res chain seq x y z
N GLY A 1 -21.10 5.09 -27.66
CA GLY A 1 -19.65 5.31 -27.38
C GLY A 1 -19.04 4.07 -26.76
N LYS A 2 -17.70 3.94 -26.70
CA LYS A 2 -17.03 2.82 -26.00
C LYS A 2 -17.09 3.02 -24.48
N VAL A 3 -17.50 1.99 -23.74
CA VAL A 3 -17.52 1.99 -22.26
C VAL A 3 -16.09 1.87 -21.70
N LYS A 4 -15.80 2.55 -20.59
CA LYS A 4 -14.54 2.46 -19.84
C LYS A 4 -14.80 1.81 -18.49
N MET A 5 -14.02 0.79 -18.15
CA MET A 5 -14.15 0.04 -16.90
C MET A 5 -12.92 0.25 -16.01
N VAL A 6 -13.17 0.54 -14.74
CA VAL A 6 -12.14 0.67 -13.69
C VAL A 6 -12.49 -0.30 -12.57
N SER A 7 -11.51 -1.12 -12.17
CA SER A 7 -11.65 -2.10 -11.08
C SER A 7 -10.88 -1.66 -9.82
N PHE A 8 -10.83 -2.53 -8.82
CA PHE A 8 -10.02 -2.39 -7.61
C PHE A 8 -9.16 -3.65 -7.40
N ASP A 9 -8.01 -3.49 -6.74
CA ASP A 9 -7.02 -4.54 -6.46
C ASP A 9 -6.27 -5.11 -7.68
N THR A 10 -5.42 -6.12 -7.41
CA THR A 10 -4.45 -6.71 -8.34
C THR A 10 -4.61 -8.22 -8.44
N ASP A 11 -5.84 -8.73 -8.37
CA ASP A 11 -6.09 -10.14 -8.63
C ASP A 11 -5.72 -10.49 -10.08
N LYS A 12 -5.22 -11.71 -10.29
CA LYS A 12 -4.69 -12.11 -11.59
C LYS A 12 -5.70 -11.92 -12.73
N GLY A 13 -6.98 -12.19 -12.49
CA GLY A 13 -8.04 -12.03 -13.48
C GLY A 13 -8.18 -10.57 -13.93
N THR A 14 -8.24 -9.64 -12.98
CA THR A 14 -8.26 -8.20 -13.26
C THR A 14 -7.03 -7.75 -14.06
N LEU A 15 -5.84 -8.22 -13.68
CA LEU A 15 -4.59 -7.88 -14.40
C LEU A 15 -4.60 -8.41 -15.83
N ASP A 16 -5.05 -9.65 -16.04
CA ASP A 16 -5.16 -10.26 -17.37
C ASP A 16 -6.15 -9.47 -18.26
N LEU A 17 -7.27 -9.02 -17.70
CA LEU A 17 -8.26 -8.20 -18.41
C LEU A 17 -7.72 -6.81 -18.77
N ILE A 18 -6.90 -6.20 -17.92
CA ILE A 18 -6.21 -4.93 -18.22
C ILE A 18 -5.19 -5.14 -19.33
N LYS A 19 -4.39 -6.22 -19.25
CA LYS A 19 -3.38 -6.57 -20.26
C LYS A 19 -4.02 -6.84 -21.62
N GLY A 20 -5.14 -7.56 -21.63
CA GLY A 20 -5.98 -7.82 -22.79
C GLY A 20 -6.71 -6.58 -23.34
N GLY A 21 -6.74 -5.47 -22.59
CA GLY A 21 -7.39 -4.22 -23.01
C GLY A 21 -8.91 -4.21 -22.86
N VAL A 22 -9.48 -5.17 -22.12
CA VAL A 22 -10.91 -5.22 -21.79
C VAL A 22 -11.22 -4.21 -20.68
N VAL A 23 -10.44 -4.24 -19.60
CA VAL A 23 -10.53 -3.28 -18.49
C VAL A 23 -9.54 -2.14 -18.72
N SER A 24 -9.95 -0.91 -18.44
CA SER A 24 -9.12 0.28 -18.70
C SER A 24 -8.08 0.51 -17.60
N ALA A 25 -8.46 0.27 -16.34
CA ALA A 25 -7.55 0.38 -15.20
C ALA A 25 -8.04 -0.41 -13.97
N SER A 26 -7.18 -0.57 -12.97
CA SER A 26 -7.54 -0.94 -11.59
C SER A 26 -6.79 -0.04 -10.60
N ILE A 27 -7.32 0.11 -9.39
CA ILE A 27 -6.62 0.79 -8.29
C ILE A 27 -5.98 -0.25 -7.38
N ALA A 28 -4.65 -0.31 -7.38
CA ALA A 28 -3.87 -1.20 -6.52
C ALA A 28 -3.55 -0.52 -5.18
N GLN A 29 -3.77 -1.22 -4.08
CA GLN A 29 -3.40 -0.77 -2.74
C GLN A 29 -1.87 -0.85 -2.53
N GLY A 30 -1.30 0.06 -1.73
CA GLY A 30 0.12 0.09 -1.37
C GLY A 30 0.56 -1.02 -0.41
N THR A 31 0.27 -2.29 -0.71
CA THR A 31 0.51 -3.44 0.20
C THR A 31 1.98 -3.62 0.59
N TRP A 32 2.93 -3.32 -0.30
CA TRP A 32 4.35 -3.29 0.05
C TRP A 32 4.66 -2.23 1.11
N ASN A 33 4.10 -1.03 0.98
CA ASN A 33 4.23 0.05 1.97
C ASN A 33 3.61 -0.34 3.30
N MET A 34 2.45 -1.01 3.30
CA MET A 34 1.83 -1.54 4.52
C MET A 34 2.81 -2.44 5.26
N GLY A 35 3.40 -3.43 4.57
CA GLY A 35 4.36 -4.36 5.19
C GLY A 35 5.63 -3.68 5.67
N TYR A 36 6.25 -2.87 4.81
CA TYR A 36 7.51 -2.19 5.11
C TYR A 36 7.37 -1.24 6.31
N TRP A 37 6.39 -0.32 6.28
CA TRP A 37 6.22 0.66 7.35
C TRP A 37 5.75 0.02 8.65
N SER A 38 4.94 -1.03 8.59
CA SER A 38 4.56 -1.80 9.78
C SER A 38 5.80 -2.36 10.48
N GLN A 39 6.72 -2.98 9.73
CA GLN A 39 7.97 -3.51 10.29
C GLN A 39 8.88 -2.39 10.82
N MET A 40 8.99 -1.28 10.10
CA MET A 40 9.76 -0.13 10.58
C MET A 40 9.20 0.42 11.90
N PHE A 41 7.89 0.52 12.06
CA PHE A 41 7.27 0.97 13.31
C PHE A 41 7.54 0.01 14.46
N LEU A 42 7.37 -1.30 14.25
CA LEU A 42 7.69 -2.32 15.24
C LEU A 42 9.16 -2.29 15.64
N TYR A 43 10.06 -2.24 14.66
CA TYR A 43 11.50 -2.21 14.89
C TYR A 43 11.89 -0.98 15.74
N ASN A 44 11.48 0.22 15.33
CA ASN A 44 11.88 1.45 16.01
C ASN A 44 11.29 1.57 17.42
N THR A 45 10.06 1.09 17.66
CA THR A 45 9.44 1.10 18.99
C THR A 45 10.08 0.07 19.94
N THR A 46 10.40 -1.12 19.43
CA THR A 46 11.03 -2.19 20.20
C THR A 46 12.46 -1.82 20.61
N HIS A 47 13.21 -1.18 19.71
CA HIS A 47 14.61 -0.82 19.93
C HIS A 47 14.81 0.58 20.56
N ASN A 48 13.75 1.20 21.10
CA ASN A 48 13.82 2.54 21.73
C ASN A 48 14.38 3.65 20.81
N LEU A 49 14.19 3.52 19.50
CA LEU A 49 14.68 4.49 18.51
C LEU A 49 13.73 5.69 18.34
N VAL A 50 12.47 5.53 18.73
CA VAL A 50 11.49 6.64 18.78
C VAL A 50 11.58 7.41 20.11
N LYS A 51 11.67 8.75 20.01
CA LYS A 51 11.78 9.66 21.17
C LYS A 51 10.94 10.93 20.96
N PRO A 52 9.60 10.83 20.89
CA PRO A 52 8.75 12.01 20.71
C PRO A 52 8.93 13.02 21.85
N VAL A 53 9.07 12.52 23.09
CA VAL A 53 9.40 13.28 24.30
C VAL A 53 10.19 12.39 25.27
N ALA A 54 10.90 13.01 26.22
CA ALA A 54 11.57 12.29 27.30
C ALA A 54 10.55 11.54 28.19
N GLY A 55 10.83 10.25 28.43
CA GLY A 55 9.98 9.38 29.26
C GLY A 55 8.63 9.02 28.63
N TRP A 56 8.49 9.05 27.31
CA TRP A 56 7.20 8.80 26.63
C TRP A 56 6.53 7.48 27.06
N LYS A 57 7.33 6.41 27.28
CA LYS A 57 6.84 5.09 27.72
C LYS A 57 6.14 5.15 29.07
N SER A 58 6.78 5.75 30.08
CA SER A 58 6.20 5.86 31.43
C SER A 58 5.03 6.84 31.49
N LYS A 59 4.95 7.77 30.53
CA LYS A 59 3.83 8.70 30.36
C LYS A 59 2.67 8.13 29.52
N GLY A 60 2.77 6.89 29.03
CA GLY A 60 1.71 6.25 28.22
C GLY A 60 1.46 6.91 26.86
N ILE A 61 2.44 7.62 26.31
CA ILE A 61 2.29 8.34 25.04
C ILE A 61 2.59 7.38 23.88
N ASN A 62 1.70 7.28 22.89
CA ASN A 62 2.01 6.53 21.66
C ASN A 62 2.97 7.34 20.78
N PRO A 63 4.16 6.83 20.43
CA PRO A 63 5.14 7.54 19.59
C PRO A 63 4.86 7.40 18.09
N LEU A 64 3.90 6.57 17.68
CA LEU A 64 3.57 6.30 16.29
C LEU A 64 2.41 7.18 15.81
N PRO A 65 2.33 7.48 14.50
CA PRO A 65 1.14 8.09 13.92
C PRO A 65 -0.08 7.20 14.12
N GLY A 66 -1.25 7.81 14.35
CA GLY A 66 -2.50 7.07 14.55
C GLY A 66 -3.03 6.40 13.27
N ILE A 67 -2.72 6.96 12.11
CA ILE A 67 -3.10 6.45 10.78
C ILE A 67 -1.94 6.72 9.82
N VAL A 68 -1.70 5.79 8.90
CA VAL A 68 -0.80 5.97 7.77
C VAL A 68 -1.54 5.60 6.49
N ASP A 69 -1.67 6.57 5.58
CA ASP A 69 -2.10 6.30 4.21
C ASP A 69 -0.91 5.73 3.42
N THR A 70 -1.00 4.46 3.04
CA THR A 70 0.06 3.76 2.29
C THR A 70 0.02 4.02 0.79
N GLY A 71 -0.96 4.81 0.35
CA GLY A 71 -1.16 5.19 -1.03
C GLY A 71 -1.80 4.10 -1.88
N THR A 72 -2.08 4.50 -3.12
CA THR A 72 -2.66 3.66 -4.17
C THR A 72 -1.98 3.92 -5.50
N ASN A 73 -1.98 2.94 -6.40
CA ASN A 73 -1.44 3.05 -7.74
C ASN A 73 -2.52 2.78 -8.78
N ALA A 74 -2.61 3.65 -9.80
CA ALA A 74 -3.40 3.35 -10.97
C ALA A 74 -2.66 2.31 -11.84
N VAL A 75 -3.25 1.12 -11.95
CA VAL A 75 -2.78 0.04 -12.79
C VAL A 75 -3.46 0.15 -14.14
N THR A 76 -2.67 0.30 -15.20
CA THR A 76 -3.12 0.39 -16.58
C THR A 76 -2.28 -0.55 -17.44
N LYS A 77 -2.61 -0.67 -18.72
CA LYS A 77 -1.81 -1.47 -19.66
C LYS A 77 -0.33 -1.09 -19.70
N ALA A 78 0.02 0.16 -19.35
CA ALA A 78 1.41 0.63 -19.34
C ALA A 78 2.27 0.06 -18.20
N ASN A 79 1.67 -0.36 -17.08
CA ASN A 79 2.39 -0.82 -15.89
C ASN A 79 1.85 -2.14 -15.29
N VAL A 80 0.83 -2.75 -15.87
CA VAL A 80 0.17 -3.98 -15.36
C VAL A 80 1.15 -5.13 -15.10
N ASP A 81 2.21 -5.24 -15.90
CA ASP A 81 3.22 -6.30 -15.76
C ASP A 81 3.98 -6.24 -14.43
N ALA A 82 4.06 -5.07 -13.79
CA ALA A 82 4.72 -4.90 -12.48
C ALA A 82 3.90 -5.43 -11.29
N PHE A 83 2.61 -5.74 -11.50
CA PHE A 83 1.68 -6.10 -10.42
C PHE A 83 1.35 -7.60 -10.37
N TYR A 84 1.90 -8.41 -11.28
CA TYR A 84 1.80 -9.87 -11.15
C TYR A 84 2.72 -10.35 -10.02
N THR A 85 2.17 -11.15 -9.10
CA THR A 85 2.96 -11.86 -8.09
C THR A 85 3.85 -12.91 -8.76
N LYS A 86 5.11 -13.02 -8.31
CA LYS A 86 5.98 -14.13 -8.69
C LYS A 86 5.57 -15.42 -8.01
#